data_AF-A0A0Q4X619-F1
#
_entry.id   AF-A0A0Q4X619-F1
#
_cell.length_a   1.000
_cell.length_b   1.000
_cell.length_c   1.000
_cell.angle_alpha   90.00
_cell.angle_beta   90.00
_cell.angle_gamma   90.00
#
_symmetry.space_group_name_H-M   'P 1'
#
loop_
_entity.id
_entity.type
_entity.pdbx_description
1 polymer ?
#
loop_
_entity_poly.entity_id
_entity_poly.type
_entity_poly.pdbx_seq_one_letter_code
_entity_poly.pdbx_strand_id
1 'polypeptide(L)'
;MSAAGNAYNEGFKAGVSAMIEMALIAAITFEVRDDASEIRQRAAVAALQGLAEGAKAALIDPPNPLIRIFKIIADDPASSGVLPCPTCAGRLVWVRDSSNGHLHGQCETVGCLRWMQ
;
A
#
# COMPACT_ATOMS: atom_id res chain seq x y z
N MET A 1 11.96 -7.47 14.41
CA MET A 1 10.60 -8.05 14.49
C MET A 1 10.72 -9.42 15.14
N SER A 2 9.92 -9.76 16.16
CA SER A 2 9.99 -11.06 16.82
C SER A 2 9.43 -12.18 15.92
N ALA A 3 9.85 -13.42 16.12
CA ALA A 3 9.35 -14.57 15.35
C ALA A 3 7.82 -14.73 15.42
N ALA A 4 7.23 -14.44 16.59
CA ALA A 4 5.78 -14.43 16.78
C ALA A 4 5.07 -13.33 15.95
N GLY A 5 5.69 -12.14 15.82
CA GLY A 5 5.18 -11.08 14.97
C GLY A 5 5.22 -11.42 13.48
N ASN A 6 6.20 -12.24 13.06
CA ASN A 6 6.29 -12.69 11.67
C ASN A 6 5.21 -13.73 11.34
N ALA A 7 5.02 -14.73 12.20
CA ALA A 7 3.98 -15.75 12.02
C ALA A 7 2.56 -15.16 11.99
N TYR A 8 2.27 -14.16 12.83
CA TYR A 8 1.00 -13.44 12.79
C TYR A 8 0.77 -12.72 11.45
N ASN A 9 1.80 -12.02 10.95
CA ASN A 9 1.72 -11.30 9.68
C ASN A 9 1.53 -12.25 8.50
N GLU A 10 2.24 -13.39 8.50
CA GLU A 10 2.08 -14.44 7.48
C GLU A 10 0.66 -15.04 7.51
N GLY A 11 0.15 -15.37 8.69
CA GLY A 11 -1.22 -15.87 8.84
C GLY A 11 -2.28 -14.86 8.40
N PHE A 12 -2.10 -13.58 8.73
CA PHE A 12 -2.98 -12.50 8.30
C PHE A 12 -2.99 -12.35 6.77
N LYS A 13 -1.80 -12.31 6.14
CA LYS A 13 -1.68 -12.23 4.67
C LYS A 13 -2.32 -13.43 3.98
N ALA A 14 -2.09 -14.64 4.49
CA ALA A 14 -2.71 -15.86 3.96
C ALA A 14 -4.26 -15.80 4.01
N GLY A 15 -4.81 -15.29 5.12
CA GLY A 15 -6.25 -15.08 5.25
C GLY A 15 -6.81 -14.08 4.24
N VAL A 16 -6.11 -12.96 4.01
CA VAL A 16 -6.50 -11.94 3.01
C VAL A 16 -6.42 -12.51 1.59
N SER A 17 -5.38 -13.27 1.26
CA SER A 17 -5.26 -13.95 -0.03
C SER A 17 -6.43 -14.91 -0.29
N ALA A 18 -6.80 -15.73 0.69
CA ALA A 18 -7.94 -16.63 0.56
C ALA A 18 -9.26 -15.87 0.35
N MET A 19 -9.45 -14.74 1.03
CA MET A 19 -10.63 -13.89 0.82
C MET A 19 -10.68 -13.33 -0.63
N ILE A 20 -9.55 -12.86 -1.17
CA ILE A 20 -9.44 -12.36 -2.55
C ILE A 20 -9.82 -13.47 -3.54
N GLU A 21 -9.29 -14.67 -3.36
CA GLU A 21 -9.62 -15.83 -4.21
C GLU A 21 -11.11 -16.17 -4.17
N MET A 22 -11.70 -16.21 -2.97
CA MET A 22 -13.13 -16.48 -2.81
C MET A 22 -14.02 -15.41 -3.45
N ALA A 23 -13.62 -14.13 -3.39
CA ALA A 23 -14.35 -13.05 -4.05
C ALA A 23 -14.34 -13.24 -5.58
N LEU A 24 -13.20 -13.60 -6.17
CA LEU A 24 -13.08 -13.86 -7.61
C LEU A 24 -13.89 -15.09 -8.03
N ILE A 25 -13.86 -16.17 -7.24
CA ILE A 25 -14.67 -17.38 -7.49
C ILE A 25 -16.16 -17.04 -7.48
N ALA A 26 -16.61 -16.25 -6.50
CA ALA A 26 -17.99 -15.82 -6.42
C ALA A 26 -18.40 -14.96 -7.63
N ALA A 27 -17.52 -14.06 -8.10
CA ALA A 27 -17.75 -13.27 -9.30
C ALA A 27 -17.96 -14.16 -10.53
N ILE A 28 -17.04 -15.10 -10.78
CA ILE A 28 -17.15 -16.07 -11.90
C ILE A 28 -18.45 -16.88 -11.80
N THR A 29 -18.81 -17.32 -10.60
CA THR A 29 -20.05 -18.09 -10.37
C THR A 29 -21.31 -17.29 -10.71
N PHE A 30 -21.30 -15.97 -10.49
CA PHE A 30 -22.41 -15.09 -10.88
C PHE A 30 -22.45 -14.84 -12.39
N GLU A 31 -21.31 -14.72 -13.07
CA GLU A 31 -21.25 -14.52 -14.52
C GLU A 31 -21.83 -15.70 -15.31
N VAL A 32 -21.69 -16.93 -14.81
CA VAL A 32 -22.12 -18.16 -15.49
C VAL A 32 -23.63 -18.45 -15.28
N ARG A 33 -24.34 -17.65 -14.47
CA ARG A 33 -25.78 -17.88 -14.18
C ARG A 33 -26.68 -17.20 -15.23
N ASP A 34 -27.53 -18.00 -15.84
CA ASP A 34 -28.42 -17.59 -16.94
C ASP A 34 -29.82 -17.13 -16.42
N ASP A 35 -29.85 -16.19 -15.47
CA ASP A 35 -31.10 -15.66 -14.91
C ASP A 35 -31.34 -14.18 -15.25
N ALA A 36 -32.61 -13.75 -15.25
CA ALA A 36 -33.06 -12.41 -15.67
C ALA A 36 -32.62 -11.25 -14.73
N SER A 37 -31.68 -11.48 -13.82
CA SER A 37 -31.11 -10.46 -12.93
C SER A 37 -29.76 -9.91 -13.41
N GLU A 38 -29.47 -10.02 -14.70
CA GLU A 38 -28.22 -9.64 -15.38
C GLU A 38 -27.59 -8.32 -14.88
N ILE A 39 -28.38 -7.25 -14.67
CA ILE A 39 -27.85 -5.98 -14.14
C ILE A 39 -27.33 -6.11 -12.71
N ARG A 40 -28.07 -6.80 -11.83
CA ARG A 40 -27.65 -7.04 -10.43
C ARG A 40 -26.46 -7.98 -10.36
N GLN A 41 -26.41 -8.99 -11.23
CA GLN A 41 -25.28 -9.90 -11.32
C GLN A 41 -24.03 -9.17 -11.80
N ARG A 42 -24.10 -8.39 -12.88
CA ARG A 42 -22.97 -7.56 -13.34
C ARG A 42 -22.48 -6.60 -12.27
N ALA A 43 -23.40 -5.96 -11.54
CA ALA A 43 -23.03 -5.09 -10.42
C ALA A 43 -22.32 -5.87 -9.30
N ALA A 44 -22.78 -7.08 -8.95
CA ALA A 44 -22.16 -7.93 -7.95
C ALA A 44 -20.76 -8.41 -8.38
N VAL A 45 -20.61 -8.81 -9.65
CA VAL A 45 -19.34 -9.21 -10.27
C VAL A 45 -18.34 -8.06 -10.19
N ALA A 46 -18.72 -6.86 -10.66
CA ALA A 46 -17.86 -5.69 -10.65
C ALA A 46 -17.45 -5.31 -9.21
N ALA A 47 -18.37 -5.40 -8.24
CA ALA A 47 -18.07 -5.14 -6.84
C ALA A 47 -17.06 -6.14 -6.26
N LEU A 48 -17.20 -7.44 -6.58
CA LEU A 48 -16.28 -8.48 -6.09
C LEU A 48 -14.89 -8.37 -6.73
N GLN A 49 -14.81 -8.08 -8.02
CA GLN A 49 -13.56 -7.81 -8.71
C GLN A 49 -12.87 -6.57 -8.13
N GLY A 50 -13.61 -5.47 -7.95
CA GLY A 50 -13.07 -4.24 -7.35
C GLY A 50 -12.58 -4.45 -5.91
N LEU A 51 -13.29 -5.26 -5.11
CA LEU A 51 -12.85 -5.64 -3.77
C LEU A 51 -11.53 -6.43 -3.81
N ALA A 52 -11.44 -7.43 -4.69
CA ALA A 52 -10.27 -8.28 -4.84
C ALA A 52 -9.03 -7.46 -5.25
N GLU A 53 -9.18 -6.57 -6.24
CA GLU A 53 -8.12 -5.68 -6.71
C GLU A 53 -7.68 -4.69 -5.63
N GLY A 54 -8.64 -4.03 -4.96
CA GLY A 54 -8.36 -3.08 -3.89
C GLY A 54 -7.65 -3.73 -2.70
N ALA A 55 -8.10 -4.91 -2.26
CA ALA A 55 -7.48 -5.66 -1.16
C ALA A 55 -6.06 -6.10 -1.51
N LYS A 56 -5.83 -6.57 -2.75
CA LYS A 56 -4.48 -6.94 -3.22
C LYS A 56 -3.54 -5.73 -3.18
N ALA A 57 -3.95 -4.60 -3.75
CA ALA A 57 -3.14 -3.38 -3.81
C ALA A 57 -2.87 -2.75 -2.43
N ALA A 58 -3.80 -2.88 -1.48
CA ALA A 58 -3.64 -2.29 -0.15
C ALA A 58 -2.83 -3.15 0.82
N LEU A 59 -2.95 -4.48 0.74
CA LEU A 59 -2.51 -5.37 1.83
C LEU A 59 -1.48 -6.43 1.39
N ILE A 60 -1.54 -6.90 0.14
CA ILE A 60 -0.62 -7.93 -0.38
C ILE A 60 0.56 -7.27 -1.08
N ASP A 61 0.28 -6.34 -1.97
CA ASP A 61 1.27 -5.59 -2.77
C ASP A 61 1.18 -4.09 -2.44
N PRO A 62 1.42 -3.68 -1.17
CA PRO A 62 1.28 -2.28 -0.80
C PRO A 62 2.23 -1.41 -1.61
N PRO A 63 1.81 -0.21 -2.03
CA PRO A 63 2.67 0.70 -2.77
C PRO A 63 3.95 1.00 -1.98
N ASN A 64 5.06 1.15 -2.71
CA ASN A 64 6.35 1.44 -2.10
C ASN A 64 6.23 2.64 -1.15
N PRO A 65 6.54 2.49 0.14
CA PRO A 65 6.28 3.53 1.11
C PRO A 65 7.13 4.80 0.87
N LEU A 66 8.21 4.71 0.09
CA LEU A 66 8.97 5.87 -0.38
C LEU A 66 8.17 6.76 -1.32
N ILE A 67 7.36 6.19 -2.22
CA ILE A 67 6.50 6.95 -3.14
C ILE A 67 5.54 7.83 -2.34
N ARG A 68 4.96 7.27 -1.26
CA ARG A 68 4.08 8.02 -0.37
C ARG A 68 4.80 9.18 0.30
N ILE A 69 6.03 8.97 0.78
CA ILE A 69 6.81 10.03 1.40
C ILE A 69 7.18 11.12 0.39
N PHE A 70 7.63 10.75 -0.81
CA PHE A 70 7.94 11.75 -1.84
C PHE A 70 6.72 12.56 -2.24
N LYS A 71 5.53 11.95 -2.30
CA LYS A 71 4.29 12.66 -2.53
C LYS A 71 4.00 13.68 -1.41
N ILE A 72 4.10 13.26 -0.15
CA ILE A 72 3.92 14.18 1.00
C ILE A 72 4.90 15.35 0.92
N ILE A 73 6.17 15.10 0.63
CA ILE A 73 7.21 16.14 0.52
C ILE A 73 6.95 17.05 -0.70
N ALA A 74 6.45 16.51 -1.82
CA ALA A 74 6.12 17.28 -3.01
C ALA A 74 4.94 18.23 -2.78
N ASP A 75 3.95 17.81 -1.99
CA ASP A 75 2.77 18.60 -1.64
C ASP A 75 3.04 19.58 -0.47
N ASP A 76 4.17 19.45 0.24
CA ASP A 76 4.58 20.33 1.34
C ASP A 76 5.29 21.59 0.79
N PRO A 77 4.76 22.80 1.06
CA PRO A 77 5.40 24.04 0.62
C PRO A 77 6.69 24.37 1.36
N ALA A 78 7.00 23.70 2.48
CA ALA A 78 8.23 23.91 3.22
C ALA A 78 9.46 23.40 2.44
N SER A 79 10.62 24.00 2.72
CA SER A 79 11.91 23.54 2.19
C SER A 79 12.58 22.49 3.07
N SER A 80 12.01 22.17 4.23
CA SER A 80 12.52 21.11 5.11
C SER A 80 11.45 20.66 6.08
N GLY A 81 11.60 19.45 6.62
CA GLY A 81 10.65 18.92 7.58
C GLY A 81 11.07 17.59 8.18
N VAL A 82 10.14 17.03 8.94
CA VAL A 82 10.32 15.76 9.64
C VAL A 82 9.10 14.87 9.39
N LEU A 83 9.35 13.64 8.95
CA LEU A 83 8.33 12.61 8.74
C LEU A 83 8.72 11.32 9.48
N PRO A 84 7.77 10.40 9.71
CA PRO A 84 8.11 9.04 10.15
C PRO A 84 8.89 8.29 9.07
N CYS A 85 9.97 7.61 9.45
CA CYS A 85 10.73 6.75 8.55
C CYS A 85 9.86 5.55 8.14
N PRO A 86 9.73 5.24 6.84
CA PRO A 86 8.89 4.15 6.38
C PRO A 86 9.50 2.76 6.68
N THR A 87 10.79 2.71 7.03
CA THR A 87 11.50 1.46 7.32
C THR A 87 11.47 1.12 8.81
N CYS A 88 11.72 2.09 9.69
CA CYS A 88 11.84 1.85 11.13
C CYS A 88 10.86 2.66 12.00
N ALA A 89 10.00 3.49 11.41
CA ALA A 89 9.12 4.45 12.10
C ALA A 89 9.82 5.53 12.94
N GLY A 90 11.17 5.56 12.98
CA GLY A 90 11.95 6.61 13.62
C GLY A 90 11.89 7.95 12.89
N ARG A 91 12.60 8.96 13.38
CA ARG A 91 12.54 10.31 12.79
C ARG A 91 13.34 10.39 11.48
N LEU A 92 12.69 10.80 10.40
CA LEU A 92 13.29 11.05 9.09
C LEU A 92 13.26 12.55 8.81
N VAL A 93 14.43 13.17 8.76
CA VAL A 93 14.58 14.59 8.41
C VAL A 93 14.77 14.70 6.90
N TRP A 94 14.10 15.66 6.28
CA TRP A 94 14.24 15.95 4.86
C TRP A 94 14.47 17.43 4.61
N VAL A 95 15.17 17.74 3.51
CA VAL A 95 15.47 19.09 3.05
C VAL A 95 15.38 19.13 1.53
N ARG A 96 14.82 20.21 1.00
CA ARG A 96 14.84 20.62 -0.40
C ARG A 96 15.95 21.63 -0.57
N ASP A 97 16.95 21.27 -1.35
CA ASP A 97 18.07 22.13 -1.68
C ASP A 97 17.56 23.37 -2.43
N SER A 98 17.94 24.55 -1.95
CA SER A 98 17.49 25.83 -2.49
C SER A 98 18.10 26.18 -3.85
N SER A 99 19.22 25.56 -4.22
CA SER A 99 20.00 25.86 -5.42
C SER A 99 19.56 25.00 -6.61
N ASN A 100 19.10 23.77 -6.38
CA ASN A 100 18.76 22.83 -7.46
C ASN A 100 17.41 22.11 -7.24
N GLY A 101 16.74 22.30 -6.10
CA GLY A 101 15.46 21.67 -5.79
C GLY A 101 15.54 20.20 -5.40
N HIS A 102 16.75 19.62 -5.35
CA HIS A 102 17.00 18.22 -5.03
C HIS A 102 16.61 17.90 -3.57
N LEU A 103 16.10 16.70 -3.36
CA LEU A 103 15.60 16.25 -2.07
C LEU A 103 16.65 15.38 -1.38
N HIS A 104 17.01 15.79 -0.17
CA HIS A 104 17.86 15.05 0.74
C HIS A 104 17.02 14.53 1.90
N GLY A 105 17.14 13.25 2.22
CA GLY A 105 16.44 12.64 3.35
C GLY A 105 17.35 11.71 4.14
N GLN A 106 17.32 11.81 5.47
CA GLN A 106 18.08 10.94 6.35
C GLN A 106 17.31 10.58 7.62
N CYS A 107 17.16 9.28 7.88
CA CYS A 107 16.65 8.79 9.15
C CYS A 107 17.71 8.88 10.24
N GLU A 108 17.29 9.22 11.47
CA GLU A 108 18.16 9.26 12.65
C GLU A 108 18.66 7.87 13.09
N THR A 109 17.95 6.79 12.70
CA THR A 109 18.38 5.42 13.00
C THR A 109 19.62 5.07 12.18
N VAL A 110 20.71 4.72 12.87
CA VAL A 110 21.99 4.37 12.26
C VAL A 110 21.82 3.21 11.25
N GLY A 111 22.35 3.40 10.03
CA GLY A 111 22.30 2.39 8.97
C GLY A 111 20.91 2.17 8.37
N CYS A 112 19.94 3.03 8.66
CA CYS A 112 18.60 2.95 8.10
C CYS A 112 18.53 3.69 6.75
N LEU A 113 17.38 4.30 6.48
CA LEU A 113 17.04 4.90 5.22
C LEU A 113 17.70 6.27 5.02
N ARG A 114 18.38 6.43 3.88
CA ARG A 114 18.97 7.68 3.40
C ARG A 114 18.83 7.78 1.88
N TRP A 115 18.53 8.96 1.37
CA TRP A 115 18.53 9.24 -0.06
C TRP A 115 19.03 10.66 -0.36
N MET A 116 19.46 10.85 -1.61
CA MET A 116 19.87 12.11 -2.20
C MET A 116 19.41 12.03 -3.65
N GLN A 117 18.36 12.77 -4.00
CA GLN A 117 17.75 12.75 -5.33
C GLN A 117 17.77 14.11 -5.95
#